data_AF-A0A0R2M5U6-F1
#
_entry.id   AF-A0A0R2M5U6-F1
#
_cell.length_a   1.000
_cell.length_b   1.000
_cell.length_c   1.000
_cell.angle_alpha   90.00
_cell.angle_beta   90.00
_cell.angle_gamma   90.00
#
_symmetry.space_group_name_H-M   'P 1'
#
loop_
_entity.id
_entity.type
_entity.pdbx_description
1 polymer ?
#
loop_
_entity_poly.entity_id
_entity_poly.type
_entity_poly.pdbx_seq_one_letter_code
_entity_poly.pdbx_strand_id
1 'polypeptide(L)'
;MNFGWSEWFGFRSRVKENMIFTKTVNGETITKKVYGSFNWWALLFTWFYALFSVRCRTPYFMIKSAVPFLALILVNMVAQLLFSENVSLIINLLGAIWYGTMFETWFKNQLVDNGYQREQ
;
A
#
# COMPACT_ATOMS: atom_id res chain seq x y z
N MET A 1 -12.99 5.39 -1.10
CA MET A 1 -11.54 5.57 -1.34
C MET A 1 -11.11 6.88 -0.71
N ASN A 2 -10.28 6.80 0.34
CA ASN A 2 -9.81 7.95 1.13
C ASN A 2 -8.29 8.12 0.92
N PHE A 3 -7.82 9.37 0.82
CA PHE A 3 -6.41 9.74 0.60
C PHE A 3 -5.86 10.68 1.68
N GLY A 4 -6.50 10.73 2.86
CA GLY A 4 -6.04 11.58 3.96
C GLY A 4 -4.64 11.22 4.44
N TRP A 5 -3.96 12.17 5.10
CA TRP A 5 -2.63 11.97 5.68
C TRP A 5 -2.53 10.74 6.59
N SER A 6 -3.59 10.44 7.36
CA SER A 6 -3.66 9.26 8.22
C SER A 6 -3.71 7.94 7.44
N GLU A 7 -4.23 7.93 6.22
CA GLU A 7 -4.21 6.74 5.36
C GLU A 7 -2.80 6.46 4.84
N TRP A 8 -2.06 7.53 4.51
CA TRP A 8 -0.72 7.44 3.92
C TRP A 8 0.36 7.18 4.97
N PHE A 9 0.25 7.83 6.13
CA PHE A 9 1.27 7.85 7.17
C PHE A 9 0.77 7.36 8.54
N GLY A 10 -0.31 6.57 8.55
CA GLY A 10 -0.86 5.95 9.76
C GLY A 10 0.01 4.84 10.36
N PHE A 11 1.30 5.08 10.60
CA PHE A 11 2.25 4.08 11.08
C PHE A 11 1.86 3.46 12.42
N ARG A 12 1.20 4.22 13.30
CA ARG A 12 0.72 3.73 14.60
C ARG A 12 -0.38 2.68 14.45
N SER A 13 -1.28 2.90 13.49
CA SER A 13 -2.41 2.05 13.14
C SER A 13 -2.11 1.08 11.99
N ARG A 14 -0.83 0.92 11.62
CA ARG A 14 -0.44 -0.01 10.55
C ARG A 14 -0.80 -1.44 10.92
N VAL A 15 -0.98 -2.27 9.91
CA VAL A 15 -1.14 -3.71 10.10
C VAL A 15 0.14 -4.28 10.74
N LYS A 16 -0.03 -5.07 11.79
CA LYS A 16 1.06 -5.74 12.53
C LYS A 16 0.89 -7.25 12.64
N GLU A 17 -0.31 -7.74 12.35
CA GLU A 17 -0.66 -9.16 12.42
C GLU A 17 -1.28 -9.60 11.09
N ASN A 18 -1.17 -10.89 10.79
CA ASN A 18 -1.83 -11.45 9.62
C ASN A 18 -3.34 -11.47 9.86
N MET A 19 -4.10 -11.08 8.85
CA MET A 19 -5.56 -11.02 8.91
C MET A 19 -6.15 -11.68 7.67
N ILE A 20 -7.33 -12.28 7.83
CA ILE A 20 -8.11 -12.83 6.73
C ILE A 20 -9.38 -11.99 6.60
N PHE A 21 -9.66 -11.61 5.36
CA PHE A 21 -10.83 -10.81 4.99
C PHE A 21 -11.68 -11.60 4.01
N THR A 22 -12.98 -11.67 4.28
CA THR A 22 -13.94 -12.42 3.45
C THR A 22 -15.06 -11.50 2.96
N LYS A 23 -15.60 -11.81 1.79
CA LYS A 23 -16.78 -11.15 1.23
C LYS A 23 -17.58 -12.16 0.42
N THR A 24 -18.87 -12.26 0.69
CA THR A 24 -19.78 -13.10 -0.11
C THR A 24 -20.32 -12.30 -1.29
N VAL A 25 -20.14 -12.82 -2.50
CA VAL A 25 -20.67 -12.24 -3.74
C VAL A 25 -21.32 -13.36 -4.54
N ASN A 26 -22.61 -13.23 -4.86
CA ASN A 26 -23.37 -14.25 -5.60
C ASN A 26 -23.31 -15.67 -4.98
N GLY A 27 -23.27 -15.76 -3.64
CA GLY A 27 -23.18 -17.04 -2.93
C GLY A 27 -21.77 -17.61 -2.80
N GLU A 28 -20.78 -17.05 -3.49
CA GLU A 28 -19.37 -17.44 -3.35
C GLU A 28 -18.64 -16.56 -2.33
N THR A 29 -17.82 -17.17 -1.49
CA THR A 29 -16.99 -16.44 -0.50
C THR A 29 -15.62 -16.16 -1.08
N ILE A 30 -15.31 -14.87 -1.28
CA ILE A 30 -14.00 -14.40 -1.73
C ILE A 30 -13.14 -14.12 -0.50
N THR A 31 -11.98 -14.77 -0.43
CA THR A 31 -11.03 -14.61 0.68
C THR A 31 -9.78 -13.85 0.26
N LYS A 32 -9.36 -12.89 1.08
CA LYS A 32 -8.16 -12.07 0.89
C LYS A 32 -7.32 -12.10 2.18
N LYS A 33 -6.04 -12.41 2.03
CA LYS A 33 -5.09 -12.37 3.15
C LYS A 33 -4.39 -11.01 3.18
N VAL A 34 -4.27 -10.41 4.36
CA VAL A 34 -3.46 -9.22 4.64
C VAL A 34 -2.32 -9.68 5.55
N TYR A 35 -1.09 -9.29 5.23
CA TYR A 35 0.09 -9.68 6.00
C TYR A 35 0.48 -8.59 7.00
N GLY A 36 0.84 -8.98 8.21
CA GLY A 36 1.31 -8.08 9.27
C GLY A 36 2.78 -7.67 9.15
N SER A 37 3.46 -8.15 8.11
CA SER A 37 4.87 -7.93 7.86
C SER A 37 5.13 -6.84 6.82
N PHE A 38 6.39 -6.41 6.75
CA PHE A 38 6.87 -5.60 5.64
C PHE A 38 6.64 -6.28 4.29
N ASN A 39 6.20 -5.52 3.28
CA ASN A 39 5.95 -6.06 1.95
C ASN A 39 7.15 -5.77 1.02
N TRP A 40 8.03 -6.76 0.88
CA TRP A 40 9.21 -6.70 0.01
C TRP A 40 8.88 -6.51 -1.47
N TRP A 41 7.77 -7.09 -1.95
CA TRP A 41 7.34 -6.93 -3.33
C TRP A 41 6.89 -5.50 -3.62
N ALA A 42 6.21 -4.88 -2.66
CA ALA A 42 5.84 -3.47 -2.76
C ALA A 42 7.06 -2.54 -2.65
N LEU A 43 8.11 -2.90 -1.90
CA LEU A 43 9.36 -2.12 -1.92
C LEU A 43 10.03 -2.18 -3.30
N LEU A 44 10.17 -3.37 -3.88
CA LEU A 44 10.92 -3.56 -5.13
C LEU A 44 10.13 -3.10 -6.36
N PHE A 45 8.82 -3.31 -6.36
CA PHE A 45 7.97 -3.10 -7.54
C PHE A 45 6.89 -2.03 -7.32
N THR A 46 6.83 -1.39 -6.15
CA THR A 46 5.89 -0.30 -5.85
C THR A 46 4.44 -0.68 -6.18
N TRP A 47 3.72 0.18 -6.90
CA TRP A 47 2.33 -0.03 -7.30
C TRP A 47 2.18 -1.11 -8.39
N PHE A 48 3.25 -1.43 -9.14
CA PHE A 48 3.21 -2.52 -10.13
C PHE A 48 2.91 -3.86 -9.46
N TYR A 49 3.37 -4.07 -8.22
CA TYR A 49 2.99 -5.26 -7.45
C TYR A 49 1.47 -5.36 -7.28
N ALA A 50 0.79 -4.25 -6.97
CA ALA A 50 -0.68 -4.23 -6.87
C ALA A 50 -1.37 -4.51 -8.21
N LEU A 51 -0.78 -4.02 -9.32
CA LEU A 51 -1.31 -4.23 -10.67
C LEU A 51 -1.24 -5.70 -11.11
N PHE A 52 -0.10 -6.35 -10.90
CA PHE A 52 0.13 -7.71 -11.41
C PHE A 52 -0.28 -8.82 -10.44
N SER A 53 -0.38 -8.52 -9.14
CA SER A 53 -0.73 -9.53 -8.15
C SER A 53 -2.22 -9.86 -8.15
N VAL A 54 -2.56 -11.12 -8.43
CA VAL A 54 -3.95 -11.64 -8.32
C VAL A 54 -4.54 -11.41 -6.92
N ARG A 55 -3.70 -11.49 -5.88
CA ARG A 55 -4.09 -11.20 -4.50
C ARG A 55 -4.67 -9.81 -4.36
N CYS A 56 -4.01 -8.82 -4.97
CA CYS A 56 -4.33 -7.41 -4.88
C CYS A 56 -5.50 -6.98 -5.77
N ARG A 57 -6.04 -7.88 -6.61
CA ARG A 57 -7.24 -7.61 -7.42
C ARG A 57 -8.44 -7.37 -6.52
N THR A 58 -8.71 -6.10 -6.28
CA THR A 58 -9.90 -5.56 -5.61
C THR A 58 -10.15 -4.17 -6.20
N PRO A 59 -11.42 -3.75 -6.36
CA PRO A 59 -11.74 -2.46 -6.97
C PRO A 59 -10.95 -1.31 -6.36
N TYR A 60 -10.42 -0.45 -7.22
CA TYR A 60 -9.69 0.79 -6.89
C TYR A 60 -8.37 0.66 -6.12
N PHE A 61 -7.95 -0.54 -5.72
CA PHE A 61 -6.69 -0.68 -4.96
C PHE A 61 -5.45 -0.30 -5.77
N MET A 62 -5.44 -0.61 -7.07
CA MET A 62 -4.36 -0.19 -7.97
C MET A 62 -4.17 1.34 -7.90
N ILE A 63 -5.26 2.11 -8.02
CA ILE A 63 -5.23 3.57 -7.90
C ILE A 63 -4.78 3.98 -6.50
N LYS A 64 -5.33 3.38 -5.44
CA LYS A 64 -4.95 3.67 -4.05
C LYS A 64 -3.45 3.46 -3.79
N SER A 65 -2.84 2.49 -4.46
CA SER A 65 -1.40 2.23 -4.39
C SER A 65 -0.56 3.14 -5.31
N ALA A 66 -1.11 3.57 -6.45
CA ALA A 66 -0.40 4.40 -7.42
C ALA A 66 -0.26 5.85 -6.97
N VAL A 67 -1.25 6.41 -6.28
CA VAL A 67 -1.19 7.83 -5.83
C VAL A 67 -0.01 8.09 -4.88
N PRO A 68 0.25 7.27 -3.83
CA PRO A 68 1.47 7.37 -3.02
C PRO A 68 2.77 7.31 -3.82
N PHE A 69 2.81 6.48 -4.88
CA PHE A 69 3.98 6.38 -5.75
C PHE A 69 4.21 7.65 -6.59
N LEU A 70 3.15 8.23 -7.15
CA LEU A 70 3.24 9.50 -7.89
C LEU A 70 3.74 10.65 -6.98
N ALA A 71 3.30 10.66 -5.72
CA ALA A 71 3.82 11.61 -4.74
C ALA A 71 5.31 11.38 -4.43
N LEU A 72 5.78 10.12 -4.36
CA LEU A 72 7.21 9.83 -4.22
C LEU A 72 8.01 10.30 -5.43
N ILE A 73 7.49 10.19 -6.65
CA ILE A 73 8.16 10.74 -7.84
C ILE A 73 8.34 12.24 -7.68
N LEU A 74 7.29 12.97 -7.29
CA LEU A 74 7.35 14.42 -7.07
C LEU A 74 8.37 14.79 -5.98
N VAL A 75 8.36 14.07 -4.85
CA VAL A 75 9.33 14.29 -3.77
C VAL A 75 10.75 14.05 -4.24
N ASN A 76 10.99 13.00 -5.03
CA ASN A 76 12.32 12.72 -5.59
C ASN A 76 12.77 13.80 -6.58
N MET A 77 11.87 14.28 -7.46
CA MET A 77 12.19 15.37 -8.39
C MET A 77 12.59 16.64 -7.63
N VAL A 78 11.84 17.00 -6.59
CA VAL A 78 12.16 18.16 -5.75
C VAL A 78 13.48 17.94 -5.00
N ALA A 79 13.72 16.73 -4.48
CA ALA A 79 14.94 16.42 -3.76
C ALA A 79 16.19 16.54 -4.64
N GLN A 80 16.12 16.06 -5.88
CA GLN A 80 17.22 16.15 -6.85
C GLN A 80 17.56 17.60 -7.23
N LEU A 81 16.59 18.51 -7.19
CA LEU A 81 16.81 19.93 -7.48
C LEU A 81 17.44 20.68 -6.29
N LEU A 82 17.20 20.24 -5.06
CA LEU A 82 17.54 20.98 -3.85
C LEU A 82 18.72 20.38 -3.07
N PHE A 83 19.01 19.09 -3.25
CA PHE A 83 20.00 18.36 -2.46
C PHE A 83 21.03 17.65 -3.33
N SER A 84 22.13 17.24 -2.69
CA SER A 84 23.13 16.40 -3.35
C SER A 84 22.57 15.02 -3.70
N GLU A 85 23.24 14.35 -4.63
CA GLU A 85 22.87 13.01 -5.09
C GLU A 85 22.74 12.01 -3.93
N ASN A 86 23.71 12.01 -3.00
CA ASN A 86 23.70 11.13 -1.83
C ASN A 86 22.45 11.33 -0.95
N VAL A 87 22.03 12.58 -0.72
CA VAL A 87 20.83 12.89 0.06
C VAL A 87 19.57 12.46 -0.69
N SER A 88 19.53 12.69 -2.01
CA SER A 88 18.42 12.26 -2.87
C SER A 88 18.25 10.74 -2.87
N LEU A 89 19.36 9.98 -2.92
CA LEU A 89 19.35 8.53 -2.82
C LEU A 89 18.77 8.03 -1.49
N ILE A 90 19.14 8.67 -0.38
CA ILE A 90 18.60 8.35 0.95
C ILE A 90 17.08 8.61 0.99
N ILE A 91 16.63 9.75 0.46
CA ILE A 91 15.19 10.08 0.40
C ILE A 91 14.42 9.03 -0.42
N ASN A 92 14.96 8.63 -1.57
CA ASN A 92 14.35 7.61 -2.41
C ASN A 92 14.23 6.27 -1.66
N LEU A 93 15.30 5.84 -1.00
CA LEU A 93 15.31 4.61 -0.20
C LEU A 93 14.27 4.66 0.94
N LEU A 94 14.21 5.77 1.67
CA LEU A 94 13.20 5.97 2.72
C LEU A 94 11.78 5.93 2.15
N GLY A 95 11.55 6.50 0.96
CA GLY A 95 10.29 6.42 0.25
C GLY A 95 9.90 4.98 -0.09
N ALA A 96 10.83 4.18 -0.60
CA ALA A 96 10.60 2.77 -0.90
C ALA A 96 10.30 1.93 0.35
N ILE A 97 11.02 2.17 1.45
CA ILE A 97 10.77 1.54 2.75
C ILE A 97 9.38 1.93 3.28
N TRP A 98 9.02 3.21 3.23
CA TRP A 98 7.69 3.67 3.61
C TRP A 98 6.60 2.96 2.80
N TYR A 99 6.77 2.88 1.47
CA TYR A 99 5.82 2.23 0.58
C TYR A 99 5.62 0.75 0.95
N GLY A 100 6.71 -0.01 1.10
CA GLY A 100 6.67 -1.41 1.52
C GLY A 100 6.07 -1.62 2.92
N THR A 101 6.25 -0.66 3.83
CA THR A 101 5.70 -0.70 5.20
C THR A 101 4.19 -0.47 5.21
N MET A 102 3.71 0.47 4.39
CA MET A 102 2.30 0.90 4.42
C MET A 102 1.41 0.12 3.47
N PHE A 103 1.96 -0.58 2.48
CA PHE A 103 1.22 -1.29 1.44
C PHE A 103 0.09 -2.19 1.98
N GLU A 104 0.40 -3.05 2.95
CA GLU A 104 -0.59 -3.95 3.56
C GLU A 104 -1.69 -3.20 4.32
N THR A 105 -1.37 -2.04 4.87
CA THR A 105 -2.34 -1.16 5.53
C THR A 105 -3.29 -0.54 4.52
N TRP A 106 -2.77 -0.06 3.38
CA TRP A 106 -3.60 0.45 2.30
C TRP A 106 -4.49 -0.64 1.72
N PHE A 107 -3.95 -1.86 1.57
CA PHE A 107 -4.70 -3.00 1.08
C PHE A 107 -5.85 -3.35 2.03
N LYS A 108 -5.57 -3.47 3.33
CA LYS A 108 -6.59 -3.68 4.36
C LYS A 108 -7.68 -2.61 4.30
N ASN A 109 -7.30 -1.33 4.28
CA ASN A 109 -8.26 -0.24 4.25
C ASN A 109 -9.13 -0.29 2.99
N GLN A 110 -8.55 -0.66 1.84
CA GLN A 110 -9.34 -0.82 0.61
C GLN A 110 -10.27 -2.04 0.66
N LEU A 111 -9.87 -3.14 1.30
CA LEU A 111 -10.74 -4.29 1.51
C LEU A 111 -11.94 -3.90 2.39
N VAL A 112 -11.71 -3.16 3.47
CA VAL A 112 -12.77 -2.64 4.34
C VAL A 112 -13.69 -1.70 3.56
N ASP A 113 -13.15 -0.74 2.81
CA ASP A 113 -13.93 0.16 1.94
C ASP A 113 -14.78 -0.61 0.92
N ASN A 114 -14.27 -1.76 0.43
CA ASN A 114 -14.96 -2.62 -0.51
C ASN A 114 -15.94 -3.62 0.17
N GLY A 115 -16.16 -3.51 1.48
CA GLY A 115 -17.13 -4.29 2.24
C GLY A 115 -16.67 -5.70 2.63
N TYR A 116 -15.37 -5.98 2.61
CA TYR A 116 -14.84 -7.21 3.18
C TYR A 116 -14.85 -7.13 4.71
N GLN A 117 -15.19 -8.24 5.36
CA GLN A 117 -15.19 -8.36 6.81
C GLN A 117 -13.99 -9.17 7.27
N ARG A 118 -13.44 -8.82 8.44
CA ARG A 118 -12.37 -9.60 9.06
C ARG A 118 -12.98 -10.91 9.59
N GLU A 119 -12.39 -12.03 9.19
CA GLU A 119 -12.70 -13.33 9.79
C GLU A 119 -12.17 -13.34 11.23
N GLN A 120 -13.03 -13.70 12.18
CA GLN A 120 -12.72 -13.69 13.61
C GLN A 120 -11.74 -14.78 14.00
#